data_AF-A0A0B6WV66-F1
#
_entry.id   AF-A0A0B6WV66-F1
#
_cell.length_a   1.000
_cell.length_b   1.000
_cell.length_c   1.000
_cell.angle_alpha   90.00
_cell.angle_beta   90.00
_cell.angle_gamma   90.00
#
_symmetry.space_group_name_H-M   'P 1'
#
loop_
_entity.id
_entity.type
_entity.pdbx_description
1 polymer ?
#
loop_
_entity_poly.entity_id
_entity_poly.type
_entity_poly.pdbx_seq_one_letter_code
_entity_poly.pdbx_strand_id
1 'polypeptide(L)'
;MSFRMSYVNDEFVRAADNALSSNQGLTQQVTLSNINARFSALPTFSTPTFQVPRTYAQNNLLAGRFGTVFAIDPNLQAPRWTEYSVGIQREIGFQTAIEIRYVGGRSDNLVRGRDLNQVDIFSNGFVQDFIRARNNLLLTGNPACTPAQNPGCQTLTVFPQLASGGLLSNATIQSQLRNGTPADLAVIYIQNGLTGNVKFLPNPNTGVADLLDNSGRARYNSLQVEVRRRFAKGFFFQANYTFQKTLTDAPGVGQTRFDPLLDNNQPQLEYSRADYDQTHVFNFNTIYELPIGKGRRFLNQGGVANLLLGGWQLGTIIRAGTGAPVTITDPRGTLNRVGRSGRQTAVSSLTKDQIKSLIGVRRTPCGIFYIDPSVININQANLQAGLCSQLGSGRGAEGFGTTPFSGQVFFNAAPGQTGNLERAFINGPFIFTWDASLLKNIPITERVRFQIRVEAFNVLNRANFFVPQFPTGGNSSGFNINSTNFGRITSTVTDPRIIQLVGRIEF
;
A
#
# COMPACT_ATOMS: atom_id res chain seq x y z
N MET A 1 -10.54 -6.07 -33.62
CA MET A 1 -9.73 -5.02 -32.96
C MET A 1 -10.69 -3.93 -32.51
N SER A 2 -10.59 -3.49 -31.26
CA SER A 2 -11.42 -2.39 -30.74
C SER A 2 -10.55 -1.32 -30.10
N PHE A 3 -11.02 -0.08 -30.22
CA PHE A 3 -10.45 1.10 -29.60
C PHE A 3 -11.58 1.83 -28.87
N ARG A 4 -11.34 2.22 -27.62
CA ARG A 4 -12.25 3.10 -26.89
C ARG A 4 -11.47 4.17 -26.16
N MET A 5 -12.13 5.31 -26.01
CA MET A 5 -11.69 6.38 -25.14
C MET A 5 -12.80 6.64 -24.13
N SER A 6 -12.48 6.56 -22.85
CA SER A 6 -13.42 6.84 -21.77
C SER A 6 -12.94 8.03 -20.94
N TYR A 7 -13.89 8.83 -20.47
CA TYR A 7 -13.64 9.93 -19.54
C TYR A 7 -13.94 9.44 -18.13
N VAL A 8 -13.03 9.70 -17.20
CA VAL A 8 -13.16 9.22 -15.82
C VAL A 8 -13.78 10.33 -14.98
N ASN A 9 -15.09 10.22 -14.70
CA ASN A 9 -15.87 11.34 -14.15
C ASN A 9 -15.93 11.33 -12.60
N ASP A 10 -16.07 10.15 -11.99
CA ASP A 10 -16.23 10.01 -10.53
C ASP A 10 -15.02 10.54 -9.75
N GLU A 11 -13.85 10.49 -10.38
CA GLU A 11 -12.57 10.90 -9.82
C GLU A 11 -12.39 12.43 -9.80
N PHE A 12 -12.95 13.12 -10.78
CA PHE A 12 -12.79 14.57 -10.97
C PHE A 12 -13.56 15.36 -9.92
N VAL A 13 -14.83 15.02 -9.70
CA VAL A 13 -15.70 15.70 -8.74
C VAL A 13 -15.21 15.48 -7.30
N ARG A 14 -14.89 14.23 -6.95
CA ARG A 14 -14.47 13.90 -5.58
C ARG A 14 -13.10 14.46 -5.21
N ALA A 15 -12.15 14.47 -6.14
CA ALA A 15 -10.84 15.06 -5.86
C ALA A 15 -10.94 16.58 -5.66
N ALA A 16 -11.77 17.26 -6.47
CA ALA A 16 -12.05 18.69 -6.30
C ALA A 16 -12.77 18.99 -4.98
N ASP A 17 -13.79 18.20 -4.61
CA ASP A 17 -14.53 18.37 -3.35
C ASP A 17 -13.63 18.19 -2.12
N ASN A 18 -12.76 17.17 -2.13
CA ASN A 18 -11.76 16.97 -1.07
C ASN A 18 -10.79 18.16 -0.94
N ALA A 19 -10.32 18.71 -2.07
CA ALA A 19 -9.45 19.88 -2.10
C ALA A 19 -10.16 21.10 -1.49
N LEU A 20 -11.43 21.33 -1.83
CA LEU A 20 -12.20 22.46 -1.32
C LEU A 20 -12.51 22.34 0.18
N SER A 21 -12.95 21.16 0.64
CA SER A 21 -13.36 20.93 2.03
C SER A 21 -12.20 20.88 3.04
N SER A 22 -10.96 20.68 2.58
CA SER A 22 -9.78 20.53 3.45
C SER A 22 -9.05 21.85 3.75
N ASN A 23 -9.47 22.97 3.18
CA ASN A 23 -8.89 24.28 3.45
C ASN A 23 -9.30 24.79 4.85
N GLN A 24 -8.35 24.85 5.78
CA GLN A 24 -8.58 25.33 7.14
C GLN A 24 -9.02 26.80 7.15
N GLY A 25 -10.11 27.10 7.88
CA GLY A 25 -10.68 28.45 7.98
C GLY A 25 -12.04 28.64 7.32
N LEU A 26 -12.53 27.65 6.54
CA LEU A 26 -13.90 27.64 5.98
C LEU A 26 -14.87 26.75 6.80
N THR A 27 -14.35 25.85 7.62
CA THR A 27 -15.10 24.96 8.52
C THR A 27 -14.36 24.80 9.85
N GLN A 28 -15.08 24.62 10.96
CA GLN A 28 -14.53 24.29 12.28
C GLN A 28 -15.38 23.17 12.90
N GLN A 29 -14.75 22.08 13.34
CA GLN A 29 -15.39 20.99 14.07
C GLN A 29 -14.83 20.92 15.49
N VAL A 30 -15.69 20.98 16.50
CA VAL A 30 -15.32 20.86 17.91
C VAL A 30 -15.88 19.54 18.43
N THR A 31 -15.00 18.62 18.84
CA THR A 31 -15.37 17.32 19.42
C THR A 31 -15.06 17.34 20.92
N LEU A 32 -16.08 17.12 21.76
CA LEU A 32 -15.92 16.98 23.21
C LEU A 32 -16.15 15.51 23.60
N SER A 33 -15.16 14.91 24.27
CA SER A 33 -15.26 13.56 24.85
C SER A 33 -15.55 13.67 26.36
N ASN A 34 -16.30 12.72 26.93
CA ASN A 34 -16.64 12.62 28.36
C ASN A 34 -17.63 13.68 28.91
N ILE A 35 -18.73 13.95 28.20
CA ILE A 35 -19.81 14.82 28.70
C ILE A 35 -20.68 14.06 29.73
N ASN A 36 -20.13 13.79 30.93
CA ASN A 36 -20.86 13.25 32.08
C ASN A 36 -20.58 14.08 33.35
N ALA A 37 -20.54 15.41 33.26
CA ALA A 37 -20.38 16.29 34.41
C ALA A 37 -21.57 17.26 34.53
N ARG A 38 -22.14 17.38 35.74
CA ARG A 38 -23.09 18.45 36.09
C ARG A 38 -22.28 19.74 36.30
N PHE A 39 -22.49 20.74 35.46
CA PHE A 39 -21.75 22.02 35.52
C PHE A 39 -22.31 22.93 36.63
N SER A 40 -21.53 23.21 37.68
CA SER A 40 -21.79 24.32 38.61
C SER A 40 -21.12 25.64 38.18
N ALA A 41 -20.23 25.58 37.19
CA ALA A 41 -19.67 26.73 36.47
C ALA A 41 -19.39 26.31 35.03
N LEU A 42 -20.09 26.91 34.07
CA LEU A 42 -19.81 26.69 32.64
C LEU A 42 -18.47 27.34 32.30
N PRO A 43 -17.51 26.63 31.67
CA PRO A 43 -16.34 27.30 31.12
C PRO A 43 -16.81 28.36 30.12
N THR A 44 -16.30 29.58 30.25
CA THR A 44 -16.59 30.65 29.31
C THR A 44 -15.94 30.33 27.97
N PHE A 45 -16.76 30.07 26.96
CA PHE A 45 -16.29 29.90 25.59
C PHE A 45 -16.09 31.27 24.98
N SER A 46 -14.84 31.67 24.71
CA SER A 46 -14.60 32.80 23.82
C SER A 46 -14.95 32.34 22.41
N THR A 47 -16.03 32.88 21.84
CA THR A 47 -16.31 32.69 20.41
C THR A 47 -15.09 33.23 19.64
N PRO A 48 -14.41 32.40 18.84
CA PRO A 48 -13.30 32.88 18.02
C PRO A 48 -13.80 34.03 17.15
N THR A 49 -13.07 35.15 17.10
CA THR A 49 -13.43 36.27 16.22
C THR A 49 -13.49 35.78 14.78
N PHE A 50 -14.69 35.78 14.20
CA PHE A 50 -14.90 35.41 12.81
C PHE A 50 -14.26 36.47 11.91
N GLN A 51 -13.27 36.09 11.10
CA GLN A 51 -12.51 37.00 10.24
C GLN A 51 -12.55 36.49 8.80
N VAL A 52 -13.22 37.23 7.91
CA VAL A 52 -13.27 36.99 6.47
C VAL A 52 -13.14 38.34 5.74
N PRO A 53 -12.25 38.48 4.73
CA PRO A 53 -11.31 37.47 4.25
C PRO A 53 -10.13 37.28 5.21
N ARG A 54 -9.59 36.06 5.27
CA ARG A 54 -8.38 35.75 6.03
C ARG A 54 -7.23 35.49 5.06
N THR A 55 -6.06 36.01 5.36
CA THR A 55 -4.86 35.78 4.52
C THR A 55 -4.29 34.37 4.76
N TYR A 56 -3.54 33.84 3.79
CA TYR A 56 -2.85 32.56 3.96
C TYR A 56 -1.95 32.54 5.20
N ALA A 57 -1.25 33.64 5.47
CA ALA A 57 -0.39 33.78 6.65
C ALA A 57 -1.17 33.62 7.97
N GLN A 58 -2.34 34.25 8.07
CA GLN A 58 -3.21 34.14 9.25
C GLN A 58 -3.73 32.71 9.44
N ASN A 59 -4.16 32.05 8.35
CA ASN A 59 -4.57 30.64 8.39
C ASN A 59 -3.41 29.72 8.80
N ASN A 60 -2.24 29.92 8.22
CA ASN A 60 -1.06 29.12 8.54
C ASN A 60 -0.65 29.25 10.00
N LEU A 61 -0.73 30.45 10.59
CA LEU A 61 -0.46 30.66 12.02
C LEU A 61 -1.42 29.86 12.91
N LEU A 62 -2.71 29.85 12.58
CA LEU A 62 -3.73 29.06 13.30
C LEU A 62 -3.55 27.56 13.13
N ALA A 63 -2.98 27.13 12.00
CA ALA A 63 -2.63 25.75 11.70
C ALA A 63 -1.28 25.30 12.31
N GLY A 64 -0.70 26.06 13.25
CA GLY A 64 0.59 25.73 13.84
C GLY A 64 1.78 25.95 12.91
N ARG A 65 1.72 26.98 12.06
CA ARG A 65 2.77 27.41 11.11
C ARG A 65 3.11 26.38 10.02
N PHE A 66 2.30 25.34 9.86
CA PHE A 66 2.46 24.34 8.82
C PHE A 66 1.10 23.88 8.27
N GLY A 67 0.24 24.85 7.97
CA GLY A 67 -1.07 24.62 7.36
C GLY A 67 -0.98 24.19 5.90
N THR A 68 -2.07 23.62 5.41
CA THR A 68 -2.21 23.20 4.02
C THR A 68 -3.17 24.12 3.30
N VAL A 69 -2.77 24.53 2.09
CA VAL A 69 -3.63 25.20 1.12
C VAL A 69 -3.81 24.27 -0.06
N PHE A 70 -5.05 23.98 -0.41
CA PHE A 70 -5.40 23.21 -1.59
C PHE A 70 -5.86 24.14 -2.71
N ALA A 71 -5.36 23.89 -3.91
CA ALA A 71 -5.71 24.59 -5.13
C ALA A 71 -6.03 23.59 -6.24
N ILE A 72 -6.83 24.04 -7.21
CA ILE A 72 -7.15 23.29 -8.43
C ILE A 72 -6.57 24.09 -9.60
N ASP A 73 -5.86 23.44 -10.51
CA ASP A 73 -5.40 24.08 -11.74
C ASP A 73 -6.62 24.65 -12.49
N PRO A 74 -6.68 25.96 -12.80
CA PRO A 74 -7.79 26.52 -13.57
C PRO A 74 -7.93 25.90 -14.97
N ASN A 75 -6.88 25.24 -15.48
CA ASN A 75 -6.87 24.52 -16.75
C ASN A 75 -7.04 22.99 -16.57
N LEU A 76 -7.50 22.53 -15.40
CA LEU A 76 -7.70 21.10 -15.14
C LEU A 76 -8.66 20.49 -16.18
N GLN A 77 -8.17 19.47 -16.89
CA GLN A 77 -8.90 18.75 -17.91
C GLN A 77 -9.51 17.48 -17.34
N ALA A 78 -10.62 17.03 -17.95
CA ALA A 78 -11.20 15.73 -17.64
C ALA A 78 -10.17 14.61 -17.92
N PRO A 79 -9.87 13.74 -16.94
CA PRO A 79 -9.00 12.58 -17.14
C PRO A 79 -9.52 11.69 -18.27
N ARG A 80 -8.62 11.23 -19.12
CA ARG A 80 -8.95 10.34 -20.24
C ARG A 80 -8.20 9.01 -20.12
N TRP A 81 -8.88 7.92 -20.43
CA TRP A 81 -8.29 6.60 -20.55
C TRP A 81 -8.45 6.11 -21.98
N THR A 82 -7.32 5.80 -22.63
CA THR A 82 -7.31 5.21 -23.96
C THR A 82 -7.06 3.71 -23.83
N GLU A 83 -7.96 2.90 -24.39
CA GLU A 83 -7.87 1.45 -24.35
C GLU A 83 -7.95 0.87 -25.76
N TYR A 84 -7.14 -0.14 -26.00
CA TYR A 84 -7.07 -0.88 -27.25
C TYR A 84 -7.02 -2.37 -26.96
N SER A 85 -7.72 -3.17 -27.76
CA SER A 85 -7.70 -4.61 -27.61
C SER A 85 -7.75 -5.34 -28.95
N VAL A 86 -7.05 -6.48 -28.97
CA VAL A 86 -6.99 -7.40 -30.10
C VAL A 86 -7.23 -8.79 -29.54
N GLY A 87 -8.13 -9.54 -30.16
CA GLY A 87 -8.43 -10.88 -29.70
C GLY A 87 -8.85 -11.79 -30.85
N ILE A 88 -8.64 -13.07 -30.63
CA ILE A 88 -9.04 -14.16 -31.53
C ILE A 88 -9.84 -15.15 -30.71
N GLN A 89 -11.00 -15.54 -31.22
CA GLN A 89 -11.82 -16.61 -30.67
C GLN A 89 -11.94 -17.74 -31.68
N ARG A 90 -11.83 -18.98 -31.21
CA ARG A 90 -12.01 -20.17 -32.04
C ARG A 90 -12.76 -21.27 -31.29
N GLU A 91 -13.73 -21.87 -31.94
CA GLU A 91 -14.30 -23.13 -31.50
C GLU A 91 -13.33 -24.27 -31.82
N ILE A 92 -13.01 -25.09 -30.81
CA ILE A 92 -12.04 -26.20 -30.91
C ILE A 92 -12.71 -27.57 -30.89
N GLY A 93 -14.02 -27.62 -31.18
CA GLY A 93 -14.82 -28.82 -31.08
C GLY A 93 -15.18 -29.16 -29.63
N PHE A 94 -15.86 -30.32 -29.45
CA PHE A 94 -16.35 -30.77 -28.14
C PHE A 94 -17.21 -29.75 -27.39
N GLN A 95 -17.85 -28.80 -28.09
CA GLN A 95 -18.57 -27.67 -27.49
C GLN A 95 -17.70 -26.71 -26.66
N THR A 96 -16.41 -26.67 -26.97
CA THR A 96 -15.43 -25.79 -26.31
C THR A 96 -15.01 -24.69 -27.27
N ALA A 97 -14.92 -23.47 -26.75
CA ALA A 97 -14.32 -22.32 -27.41
C ALA A 97 -13.13 -21.82 -26.59
N ILE A 98 -12.09 -21.40 -27.29
CA ILE A 98 -10.94 -20.71 -26.72
C ILE A 98 -10.94 -19.29 -27.24
N GLU A 99 -10.62 -18.35 -26.37
CA GLU A 99 -10.45 -16.96 -26.68
C GLU A 99 -9.17 -16.43 -26.08
N ILE A 100 -8.37 -15.75 -26.90
CA ILE A 100 -7.13 -15.12 -26.48
C ILE A 100 -7.25 -13.64 -26.84
N ARG A 101 -7.08 -12.77 -25.87
CA ARG A 101 -7.16 -11.31 -26.01
C ARG A 101 -5.93 -10.66 -25.42
N TYR A 102 -5.41 -9.66 -26.10
CA TYR A 102 -4.52 -8.67 -25.51
C TYR A 102 -5.30 -7.38 -25.30
N VAL A 103 -5.19 -6.80 -24.12
CA VAL A 103 -5.80 -5.52 -23.75
C VAL A 103 -4.70 -4.60 -23.25
N GLY A 104 -4.52 -3.47 -23.93
CA GLY A 104 -3.63 -2.40 -23.54
C GLY A 104 -4.42 -1.15 -23.19
N GLY A 105 -3.92 -0.38 -22.22
CA GLY A 105 -4.53 0.87 -21.80
C GLY A 105 -3.48 1.87 -21.35
N ARG A 106 -3.77 3.16 -21.55
CA ARG A 106 -2.88 4.24 -21.10
C ARG A 106 -3.63 5.53 -20.79
N SER A 107 -3.03 6.31 -19.91
CA SER A 107 -3.37 7.71 -19.69
C SER A 107 -2.13 8.53 -19.35
N ASP A 108 -2.13 9.79 -19.80
CA ASP A 108 -1.08 10.80 -19.59
C ASP A 108 -1.66 12.11 -19.05
N ASN A 109 -2.91 12.11 -18.60
CA ASN A 109 -3.59 13.30 -18.08
C ASN A 109 -4.46 12.98 -16.85
N LEU A 110 -4.10 11.94 -16.09
CA LEU A 110 -4.81 11.62 -14.86
C LEU A 110 -4.61 12.73 -13.85
N VAL A 111 -5.61 12.91 -12.99
CA VAL A 111 -5.54 13.87 -11.90
C VAL A 111 -4.48 13.43 -10.89
N ARG A 112 -3.67 14.38 -10.42
CA ARG A 112 -2.69 14.17 -9.36
C ARG A 112 -2.52 15.43 -8.51
N GLY A 113 -2.20 15.23 -7.23
CA GLY A 113 -1.76 16.30 -6.34
C GLY A 113 -0.25 16.58 -6.44
N ARG A 114 0.14 17.85 -6.46
CA ARG A 114 1.53 18.31 -6.41
C ARG A 114 1.70 19.36 -5.32
N ASP A 115 2.68 19.17 -4.44
CA ASP A 115 2.98 20.11 -3.36
C ASP A 115 3.93 21.21 -3.87
N LEU A 116 3.40 22.33 -4.36
CA LEU A 116 4.18 23.45 -4.86
C LEU A 116 5.05 24.12 -3.78
N ASN A 117 4.81 23.82 -2.51
CA ASN A 117 5.57 24.33 -1.39
C ASN A 117 6.40 23.23 -0.70
N GLN A 118 6.88 22.26 -1.48
CA GLN A 118 7.79 21.22 -0.99
C GLN A 118 8.95 21.83 -0.19
N VAL A 119 9.27 21.18 0.94
CA VAL A 119 10.38 21.58 1.81
C VAL A 119 11.69 21.58 1.01
N ASP A 120 12.40 22.71 1.03
CA ASP A 120 13.71 22.87 0.41
C ASP A 120 14.79 22.92 1.49
N ILE A 121 15.63 21.89 1.48
CA ILE A 121 16.79 21.72 2.38
C ILE A 121 18.12 21.77 1.63
N PHE A 122 18.08 21.98 0.31
CA PHE A 122 19.25 21.91 -0.56
C PHE A 122 19.76 23.29 -0.93
N SER A 123 18.88 24.18 -1.39
CA SER A 123 19.29 25.50 -1.89
C SER A 123 19.88 26.40 -0.79
N ASN A 124 19.45 26.18 0.45
CA ASN A 124 19.90 26.91 1.64
C ASN A 124 21.14 26.30 2.32
N GLY A 125 21.71 25.23 1.78
CA GLY A 125 22.88 24.53 2.34
C GLY A 125 22.60 23.73 3.62
N PHE A 126 21.34 23.62 4.06
CA PHE A 126 20.98 22.99 5.33
C PHE A 126 21.38 21.52 5.41
N VAL A 127 21.21 20.72 4.34
CA VAL A 127 21.64 19.30 4.33
C VAL A 127 23.13 19.15 4.63
N GLN A 128 23.98 20.00 4.04
CA GLN A 128 25.43 19.92 4.25
C GLN A 128 25.77 20.29 5.70
N ASP A 129 25.13 21.32 6.24
CA ASP A 129 25.35 21.73 7.63
C ASP A 129 24.77 20.72 8.64
N PHE A 130 23.66 20.07 8.30
CA PHE A 130 23.08 18.95 9.04
C PHE A 130 24.07 17.79 9.13
N ILE A 131 24.71 17.43 8.02
CA ILE A 131 25.72 16.37 7.99
C ILE A 131 26.91 16.75 8.88
N ARG A 132 27.40 17.99 8.82
CA ARG A 132 28.45 18.49 9.73
C ARG A 132 28.05 18.39 11.20
N ALA A 133 26.88 18.91 11.56
CA ALA A 133 26.37 18.87 12.93
C ALA A 133 26.18 17.43 13.44
N ARG A 134 25.72 16.52 12.57
CA ARG A 134 25.63 15.10 12.89
C ARG A 134 27.00 14.49 13.14
N ASN A 135 27.99 14.76 12.29
CA ASN A 135 29.34 14.23 12.45
C ASN A 135 29.98 14.74 13.75
N ASN A 136 29.81 16.03 14.05
CA ASN A 136 30.22 16.64 15.32
C ASN A 136 29.57 15.94 16.54
N LEU A 137 28.27 15.68 16.46
CA LEU A 137 27.51 14.97 17.50
C LEU A 137 28.03 13.55 17.72
N LEU A 138 28.32 12.82 16.64
CA LEU A 138 28.86 11.46 16.75
C LEU A 138 30.30 11.43 17.27
N LEU A 139 31.09 12.45 16.95
CA LEU A 139 32.48 12.56 17.37
C LEU A 139 32.61 12.98 18.85
N THR A 140 31.81 13.95 19.30
CA THR A 140 32.03 14.62 20.60
C THR A 140 30.83 14.62 21.54
N GLY A 141 29.65 14.18 21.08
CA GLY A 141 28.40 14.35 21.81
C GLY A 141 27.80 15.76 21.71
N ASN A 142 28.51 16.73 21.10
CA ASN A 142 28.03 18.10 20.90
C ASN A 142 27.94 18.42 19.40
N PRO A 143 26.74 18.64 18.82
CA PRO A 143 26.61 18.97 17.40
C PRO A 143 27.26 20.30 17.02
N ALA A 144 27.35 21.25 17.96
CA ALA A 144 27.89 22.58 17.75
C ALA A 144 29.40 22.68 18.03
N CYS A 145 30.11 21.55 18.15
CA CYS A 145 31.53 21.58 18.45
C CYS A 145 32.34 22.29 17.36
N THR A 146 33.43 22.94 17.76
CA THR A 146 34.31 23.71 16.87
C THR A 146 35.70 23.07 16.75
N PRO A 147 36.46 23.34 15.67
CA PRO A 147 37.84 22.86 15.52
C PRO A 147 38.76 23.22 16.70
N ALA A 148 38.48 24.35 17.37
CA ALA A 148 39.22 24.78 18.56
C ALA A 148 38.99 23.86 19.78
N GLN A 149 37.82 23.22 19.88
CA GLN A 149 37.50 22.27 20.94
C GLN A 149 37.97 20.85 20.60
N ASN A 150 37.89 20.46 19.33
CA ASN A 150 38.40 19.19 18.83
C ASN A 150 38.75 19.34 17.33
N PRO A 151 39.97 19.01 16.88
CA PRO A 151 40.38 19.18 15.48
C PRO A 151 39.51 18.46 14.43
N GLY A 152 38.78 17.41 14.83
CA GLY A 152 37.85 16.68 13.94
C GLY A 152 36.48 17.34 13.79
N CYS A 153 36.17 18.37 14.59
CA CYS A 153 34.91 19.10 14.48
C CYS A 153 34.86 19.99 13.24
N GLN A 154 33.67 20.13 12.67
CA GLN A 154 33.41 20.93 11.48
C GLN A 154 32.57 22.16 11.86
N THR A 155 33.00 23.34 11.43
CA THR A 155 32.27 24.59 11.70
C THR A 155 30.90 24.59 11.02
N LEU A 156 29.86 24.97 11.76
CA LEU A 156 28.49 25.09 11.26
C LEU A 156 28.26 26.46 10.60
N THR A 157 27.49 26.51 9.51
CA THR A 157 27.26 27.72 8.71
C THR A 157 25.80 28.13 8.58
N VAL A 158 24.86 27.18 8.76
CA VAL A 158 23.41 27.37 8.62
C VAL A 158 22.72 27.34 9.98
N PHE A 159 23.07 26.41 10.88
CA PHE A 159 22.50 26.39 12.24
C PHE A 159 22.63 27.72 13.00
N PRO A 160 23.77 28.45 12.93
CA PRO A 160 23.88 29.77 13.54
C PRO A 160 22.90 30.82 12.99
N GLN A 161 22.36 30.63 11.78
CA GLN A 161 21.37 31.50 11.16
C GLN A 161 19.93 31.18 11.57
N LEU A 162 19.72 30.02 12.21
CA LEU A 162 18.44 29.64 12.82
C LEU A 162 18.28 30.33 14.17
N ALA A 163 17.02 30.43 14.64
CA ALA A 163 16.75 30.99 15.96
C ALA A 163 17.50 30.20 17.04
N SER A 164 18.17 30.91 17.96
CA SER A 164 18.96 30.32 19.06
C SER A 164 20.00 29.28 18.58
N GLY A 165 20.58 29.48 17.39
CA GLY A 165 21.58 28.56 16.84
C GLY A 165 21.03 27.15 16.52
N GLY A 166 19.71 27.03 16.33
CA GLY A 166 19.04 25.77 16.04
C GLY A 166 18.82 24.86 17.26
N LEU A 167 19.03 25.34 18.49
CA LEU A 167 18.76 24.57 19.72
C LEU A 167 19.42 23.17 19.72
N LEU A 168 20.68 23.07 19.28
CA LEU A 168 21.39 21.81 19.07
C LEU A 168 21.60 20.96 20.34
N SER A 169 21.37 21.51 21.53
CA SER A 169 21.35 20.76 22.80
C SER A 169 20.02 20.03 23.07
N ASN A 170 18.97 20.34 22.32
CA ASN A 170 17.64 19.74 22.49
C ASN A 170 17.62 18.27 22.05
N ALA A 171 17.05 17.39 22.88
CA ALA A 171 17.02 15.95 22.64
C ALA A 171 16.29 15.56 21.34
N THR A 172 15.21 16.25 20.98
CA THR A 172 14.47 16.02 19.73
C THR A 172 15.32 16.36 18.52
N ILE A 173 16.02 17.49 18.55
CA ILE A 173 16.93 17.92 17.47
C ILE A 173 18.07 16.92 17.31
N GLN A 174 18.69 16.49 18.41
CA GLN A 174 19.74 15.47 18.39
C GLN A 174 19.22 14.10 17.91
N SER A 175 17.98 13.74 18.23
CA SER A 175 17.35 12.52 17.73
C SER A 175 17.23 12.57 16.21
N GLN A 176 16.77 13.69 15.64
CA GLN A 176 16.71 13.87 14.18
C GLN A 176 18.09 13.83 13.53
N LEU A 177 19.12 14.43 14.15
CA LEU A 177 20.51 14.33 13.69
C LEU A 177 20.99 12.88 13.67
N ARG A 178 20.78 12.12 14.75
CA ARG A 178 21.16 10.70 14.83
C ARG A 178 20.43 9.87 13.77
N ASN A 179 19.12 10.09 13.64
CA ASN A 179 18.26 9.44 12.65
C ASN A 179 18.61 9.86 11.21
N GLY A 180 19.32 10.96 10.98
CA GLY A 180 19.71 11.38 9.64
C GLY A 180 18.56 11.94 8.79
N THR A 181 17.62 12.65 9.42
CA THR A 181 16.36 13.13 8.83
C THR A 181 16.29 14.65 8.73
N PRO A 182 17.06 15.29 7.84
CA PRO A 182 17.13 16.74 7.73
C PRO A 182 15.80 17.38 7.30
N ALA A 183 15.03 16.75 6.40
CA ALA A 183 13.77 17.32 5.96
C ALA A 183 12.73 17.39 7.09
N ASP A 184 12.68 16.36 7.95
CA ASP A 184 11.81 16.35 9.12
C ASP A 184 12.26 17.38 10.17
N LEU A 185 13.57 17.54 10.34
CA LEU A 185 14.12 18.58 11.21
C LEU A 185 13.79 20.00 10.72
N ALA A 186 13.81 20.23 9.41
CA ALA A 186 13.37 21.51 8.83
C ALA A 186 11.90 21.80 9.15
N VAL A 187 11.01 20.80 9.09
CA VAL A 187 9.60 20.95 9.47
C VAL A 187 9.45 21.32 10.95
N ILE A 188 10.24 20.70 11.84
CA ILE A 188 10.25 21.07 13.27
C ILE A 188 10.62 22.55 13.44
N TYR A 189 11.63 23.06 12.72
CA TYR A 189 11.97 24.48 12.79
C TYR A 189 10.87 25.39 12.24
N ILE A 190 10.20 25.00 11.15
CA ILE A 190 9.09 25.77 10.58
C ILE A 190 7.93 25.88 11.58
N GLN A 191 7.46 24.73 12.10
CA GLN A 191 6.31 24.65 13.01
C GLN A 191 6.52 25.44 14.31
N ASN A 192 7.76 25.46 14.81
CA ASN A 192 8.10 26.20 16.03
C ASN A 192 8.52 27.66 15.78
N GLY A 193 8.50 28.13 14.53
CA GLY A 193 8.92 29.50 14.19
C GLY A 193 10.41 29.76 14.43
N LEU A 194 11.25 28.73 14.33
CA LEU A 194 12.69 28.75 14.63
C LEU A 194 13.57 28.86 13.38
N THR A 195 12.99 29.13 12.21
CA THR A 195 13.70 29.15 10.92
C THR A 195 14.72 30.29 10.80
N GLY A 196 14.62 31.33 11.63
CA GLY A 196 15.49 32.49 11.56
C GLY A 196 15.53 33.07 10.14
N ASN A 197 16.74 33.23 9.59
CA ASN A 197 16.94 33.72 8.21
C ASN A 197 16.95 32.61 7.15
N VAL A 198 16.86 31.34 7.56
CA VAL A 198 16.92 30.18 6.66
C VAL A 198 15.55 29.94 6.05
N LYS A 199 15.50 29.92 4.72
CA LYS A 199 14.25 29.66 3.97
C LYS A 199 14.13 28.16 3.68
N PHE A 200 13.16 27.51 4.30
CA PHE A 200 12.86 26.08 4.08
C PHE A 200 11.66 25.84 3.16
N LEU A 201 10.93 26.89 2.81
CA LEU A 201 9.74 26.83 1.97
C LEU A 201 9.80 27.97 0.93
N PRO A 202 9.41 27.71 -0.33
CA PRO A 202 9.23 28.77 -1.33
C PRO A 202 8.30 29.89 -0.87
N ASN A 203 7.18 29.53 -0.21
CA ASN A 203 6.23 30.45 0.39
C ASN A 203 6.12 30.20 1.90
N PRO A 204 6.56 31.14 2.76
CA PRO A 204 6.52 30.98 4.22
C PRO A 204 5.11 31.13 4.82
N ASN A 205 4.13 31.57 4.03
CA ASN A 205 2.76 31.81 4.50
C ASN A 205 1.88 30.56 4.49
N THR A 206 2.39 29.40 4.11
CA THR A 206 1.73 28.10 4.19
C THR A 206 2.78 27.02 4.42
N GLY A 207 2.43 25.90 5.06
CA GLY A 207 3.34 24.75 5.18
C GLY A 207 3.34 23.91 3.91
N VAL A 208 2.16 23.77 3.29
CA VAL A 208 1.91 22.95 2.11
C VAL A 208 1.07 23.72 1.12
N ALA A 209 1.38 23.63 -0.17
CA ALA A 209 0.56 24.20 -1.25
C ALA A 209 0.24 23.12 -2.27
N ASP A 210 -0.87 22.45 -2.06
CA ASP A 210 -1.27 21.23 -2.73
C ASP A 210 -2.14 21.58 -3.96
N LEU A 211 -1.54 21.53 -5.16
CA LEU A 211 -2.21 21.79 -6.44
C LEU A 211 -2.68 20.48 -7.07
N LEU A 212 -3.97 20.42 -7.41
CA LEU A 212 -4.54 19.36 -8.24
C LEU A 212 -4.32 19.68 -9.72
N ASP A 213 -3.52 18.87 -10.41
CA ASP A 213 -3.17 19.03 -11.83
C ASP A 213 -3.42 17.73 -12.64
N ASN A 214 -3.17 17.74 -13.95
CA ASN A 214 -3.24 16.57 -14.82
C ASN A 214 -1.88 15.88 -15.04
N SER A 215 -1.01 15.84 -14.03
CA SER A 215 0.34 15.25 -14.19
C SER A 215 0.41 13.73 -13.99
N GLY A 216 -0.69 13.09 -13.62
CA GLY A 216 -0.75 11.66 -13.36
C GLY A 216 -0.69 10.82 -14.65
N ARG A 217 0.02 9.69 -14.58
CA ARG A 217 0.16 8.79 -15.73
C ARG A 217 -0.02 7.33 -15.33
N ALA A 218 -0.55 6.54 -16.25
CA ALA A 218 -0.72 5.10 -16.07
C ALA A 218 -0.61 4.34 -17.39
N ARG A 219 -0.18 3.08 -17.31
CA ARG A 219 -0.08 2.10 -18.39
C ARG A 219 -0.59 0.77 -17.89
N TYR A 220 -1.40 0.11 -18.68
CA TYR A 220 -1.93 -1.22 -18.42
C TYR A 220 -1.67 -2.11 -19.62
N ASN A 221 -1.20 -3.32 -19.39
CA ASN A 221 -1.06 -4.35 -20.42
C ASN A 221 -1.53 -5.67 -19.84
N SER A 222 -2.35 -6.41 -20.57
CA SER A 222 -2.76 -7.75 -20.18
C SER A 222 -2.90 -8.69 -21.36
N LEU A 223 -2.52 -9.94 -21.11
CA LEU A 223 -2.91 -11.11 -21.89
C LEU A 223 -4.03 -11.82 -21.12
N GLN A 224 -5.17 -12.02 -21.77
CA GLN A 224 -6.33 -12.70 -21.21
C GLN A 224 -6.63 -13.93 -22.07
N VAL A 225 -6.77 -15.08 -21.42
CA VAL A 225 -7.11 -16.34 -22.05
C VAL A 225 -8.35 -16.89 -21.39
N GLU A 226 -9.39 -17.14 -22.17
CA GLU A 226 -10.61 -17.79 -21.73
C GLU A 226 -10.78 -19.12 -22.47
N VAL A 227 -11.09 -20.18 -21.71
CA VAL A 227 -11.54 -21.45 -22.25
C VAL A 227 -12.91 -21.74 -21.67
N ARG A 228 -13.92 -21.85 -22.53
CA ARG A 228 -15.29 -22.14 -22.11
C ARG A 228 -15.83 -23.35 -22.84
N ARG A 229 -16.40 -24.29 -22.09
CA ARG A 229 -17.16 -25.41 -22.62
C ARG A 229 -18.62 -25.21 -22.28
N ARG A 230 -19.49 -25.17 -23.29
CA ARG A 230 -20.95 -25.14 -23.08
C ARG A 230 -21.39 -26.41 -22.36
N PHE A 231 -22.49 -26.31 -21.60
CA PHE A 231 -23.00 -27.46 -20.87
C PHE A 231 -23.46 -28.55 -21.86
N ALA A 232 -22.79 -29.70 -21.84
CA ALA A 232 -23.27 -30.90 -22.52
C ALA A 232 -22.72 -32.17 -21.93
N LYS A 233 -23.53 -33.22 -22.07
CA LYS A 233 -23.29 -34.54 -21.49
C LYS A 233 -22.99 -34.43 -19.99
N GLY A 234 -23.68 -33.53 -19.30
CA GLY A 234 -23.54 -33.31 -17.86
C GLY A 234 -22.31 -32.51 -17.45
N PHE A 235 -21.58 -31.88 -18.37
CA PHE A 235 -20.33 -31.17 -18.02
C PHE A 235 -20.26 -29.77 -18.65
N PHE A 236 -20.01 -28.79 -17.78
CA PHE A 236 -19.70 -27.40 -18.10
C PHE A 236 -18.43 -27.00 -17.38
N PHE A 237 -17.60 -26.18 -18.04
CA PHE A 237 -16.54 -25.45 -17.35
C PHE A 237 -16.21 -24.15 -18.05
N GLN A 238 -15.65 -23.23 -17.27
CA GLN A 238 -15.02 -22.02 -17.76
C GLN A 238 -13.73 -21.80 -16.98
N ALA A 239 -12.67 -21.44 -17.70
CA ALA A 239 -11.36 -21.11 -17.15
C ALA A 239 -10.93 -19.77 -17.73
N ASN A 240 -10.54 -18.83 -16.87
CA ASN A 240 -10.05 -17.52 -17.23
C ASN A 240 -8.65 -17.34 -16.63
N TYR A 241 -7.69 -16.94 -17.45
CA TYR A 241 -6.35 -16.60 -17.02
C TYR A 241 -5.99 -15.21 -17.52
N THR A 242 -5.56 -14.35 -16.62
CA THR A 242 -5.07 -13.00 -16.93
C THR A 242 -3.63 -12.89 -16.46
N PHE A 243 -2.73 -12.59 -17.40
CA PHE A 243 -1.38 -12.12 -17.12
C PHE A 243 -1.34 -10.62 -17.38
N GLN A 244 -1.14 -9.81 -16.34
CA GLN A 244 -1.24 -8.35 -16.46
C GLN A 244 -0.09 -7.61 -15.80
N LYS A 245 0.11 -6.37 -16.22
CA LYS A 245 1.05 -5.43 -15.63
C LYS A 245 0.52 -4.01 -15.74
N THR A 246 0.43 -3.36 -14.60
CA THR A 246 -0.01 -1.98 -14.43
C THR A 246 1.14 -1.15 -13.91
N LEU A 247 1.53 -0.12 -14.64
CA LEU A 247 2.50 0.88 -14.21
C LEU A 247 1.79 2.20 -14.00
N THR A 248 2.12 2.91 -12.93
CA THR A 248 1.55 4.21 -12.63
C THR A 248 2.49 4.98 -11.73
N ASP A 249 2.42 6.30 -11.79
CA ASP A 249 3.11 7.14 -10.83
C ASP A 249 2.27 7.40 -9.56
N ALA A 250 0.99 7.03 -9.52
CA ALA A 250 0.13 7.22 -8.35
C ALA A 250 -0.25 5.87 -7.71
N PRO A 251 -0.40 5.77 -6.39
CA PRO A 251 -0.81 4.52 -5.74
C PRO A 251 -2.22 4.09 -6.15
N GLY A 252 -3.14 5.04 -6.42
CA GLY A 252 -4.47 4.77 -6.99
C GLY A 252 -5.43 4.01 -6.06
N VAL A 253 -5.08 3.83 -4.78
CA VAL A 253 -5.87 3.08 -3.78
C VAL A 253 -6.64 3.98 -2.80
N GLY A 254 -6.40 5.29 -2.82
CA GLY A 254 -7.07 6.27 -1.97
C GLY A 254 -8.20 6.99 -2.69
N GLN A 255 -9.36 7.11 -2.03
CA GLN A 255 -10.49 7.85 -2.59
C GLN A 255 -10.31 9.39 -2.50
N THR A 256 -9.28 9.87 -1.79
CA THR A 256 -8.94 11.29 -1.65
C THR A 256 -8.08 11.83 -2.79
N ARG A 257 -7.42 10.96 -3.56
CA ARG A 257 -6.69 11.23 -4.82
C ARG A 257 -5.65 12.35 -4.80
N PHE A 258 -5.30 12.81 -3.60
CA PHE A 258 -4.22 13.74 -3.38
C PHE A 258 -2.95 12.95 -3.01
N ASP A 259 -2.29 12.43 -4.05
CA ASP A 259 -1.08 11.61 -3.94
C ASP A 259 0.17 12.40 -4.40
N PRO A 260 0.76 13.23 -3.51
CA PRO A 260 1.95 14.02 -3.82
C PRO A 260 3.12 13.15 -4.25
N LEU A 261 4.07 13.74 -4.97
CA LEU A 261 5.35 13.12 -5.28
C LEU A 261 6.21 13.04 -4.00
N LEU A 262 7.05 12.01 -3.89
CA LEU A 262 8.15 12.00 -2.90
C LEU A 262 9.07 13.21 -3.10
N ASP A 263 9.40 13.50 -4.35
CA ASP A 263 10.17 14.68 -4.75
C ASP A 263 9.67 15.22 -6.09
N ASN A 264 9.26 16.49 -6.08
CA ASN A 264 8.84 17.21 -7.27
C ASN A 264 9.93 17.33 -8.34
N ASN A 265 11.21 17.31 -7.95
CA ASN A 265 12.34 17.39 -8.88
C ASN A 265 12.66 16.02 -9.51
N GLN A 266 12.15 14.94 -8.94
CA GLN A 266 12.38 13.57 -9.40
C GLN A 266 11.06 12.77 -9.51
N PRO A 267 10.09 13.22 -10.32
CA PRO A 267 8.78 12.56 -10.43
C PRO A 267 8.87 11.12 -10.95
N GLN A 268 9.95 10.77 -11.64
CA GLN A 268 10.20 9.41 -12.13
C GLN A 268 10.33 8.37 -11.02
N LEU A 269 10.69 8.77 -9.79
CA LEU A 269 10.77 7.87 -8.64
C LEU A 269 9.41 7.26 -8.28
N GLU A 270 8.34 7.94 -8.65
CA GLU A 270 6.98 7.51 -8.36
C GLU A 270 6.47 6.47 -9.36
N TYR A 271 7.03 6.45 -10.57
CA TYR A 271 6.55 5.59 -11.66
C TYR A 271 7.01 4.14 -11.47
N SER A 272 6.12 3.32 -10.93
CA SER A 272 6.39 1.93 -10.59
C SER A 272 5.21 1.03 -10.93
N ARG A 273 5.33 -0.26 -10.62
CA ARG A 273 4.17 -1.15 -10.62
C ARG A 273 3.09 -0.62 -9.67
N ALA A 274 1.83 -0.65 -10.11
CA ALA A 274 0.70 -0.19 -9.31
C ALA A 274 0.56 -1.06 -8.06
N ASP A 275 0.13 -0.47 -6.94
CA ASP A 275 0.04 -1.20 -5.69
C ASP A 275 -1.03 -2.29 -5.77
N TYR A 276 -2.05 -2.18 -6.61
CA TYR A 276 -3.07 -3.22 -6.80
C TYR A 276 -2.76 -4.20 -7.96
N ASP A 277 -1.56 -4.16 -8.55
CA ASP A 277 -1.23 -5.00 -9.70
C ASP A 277 -1.14 -6.49 -9.33
N GLN A 278 -2.10 -7.29 -9.75
CA GLN A 278 -2.01 -8.75 -9.64
C GLN A 278 -1.50 -9.32 -10.95
N THR A 279 -0.22 -9.70 -10.99
CA THR A 279 0.44 -10.15 -12.23
C THR A 279 -0.17 -11.41 -12.84
N HIS A 280 -0.58 -12.39 -12.03
CA HIS A 280 -1.28 -13.59 -12.48
C HIS A 280 -2.63 -13.70 -11.76
N VAL A 281 -3.71 -13.84 -12.52
CA VAL A 281 -5.06 -14.10 -12.00
C VAL A 281 -5.68 -15.25 -12.77
N PHE A 282 -6.10 -16.28 -12.06
CA PHE A 282 -6.74 -17.48 -12.59
C PHE A 282 -8.06 -17.73 -11.88
N ASN A 283 -9.12 -17.92 -12.66
CA ASN A 283 -10.44 -18.30 -12.16
C ASN A 283 -10.93 -19.51 -12.95
N PHE A 284 -11.44 -20.51 -12.25
CA PHE A 284 -12.04 -21.70 -12.85
C PHE A 284 -13.35 -22.02 -12.16
N ASN A 285 -14.39 -22.31 -12.94
CA ASN A 285 -15.67 -22.75 -12.45
C ASN A 285 -16.20 -23.90 -13.30
N THR A 286 -16.76 -24.91 -12.65
CA THR A 286 -17.31 -26.09 -13.33
C THR A 286 -18.56 -26.60 -12.64
N ILE A 287 -19.44 -27.19 -13.45
CA ILE A 287 -20.57 -27.99 -13.01
C ILE A 287 -20.44 -29.35 -13.69
N TYR A 288 -20.41 -30.41 -12.90
CA TYR A 288 -20.34 -31.77 -13.37
C TYR A 288 -21.46 -32.61 -12.75
N GLU A 289 -22.40 -33.05 -13.58
CA GLU A 289 -23.38 -34.05 -13.21
C GLU A 289 -22.70 -35.42 -13.21
N LEU A 290 -22.68 -36.07 -12.05
CA LEU A 290 -22.07 -37.39 -11.95
C LEU A 290 -22.76 -38.35 -12.93
N PRO A 291 -22.01 -39.13 -13.71
CA PRO A 291 -22.54 -40.02 -14.73
C PRO A 291 -23.13 -41.31 -14.13
N ILE A 292 -23.83 -41.19 -13.00
CA ILE A 292 -24.35 -42.28 -12.18
C ILE A 292 -25.88 -42.16 -12.10
N GLY A 293 -26.60 -43.26 -12.30
CA GLY A 293 -28.06 -43.35 -12.16
C GLY A 293 -28.81 -43.62 -13.47
N LYS A 294 -30.14 -43.64 -13.39
CA LYS A 294 -31.06 -43.96 -14.50
C LYS A 294 -30.81 -43.03 -15.69
N GLY A 295 -30.52 -43.61 -16.87
CA GLY A 295 -30.21 -42.89 -18.10
C GLY A 295 -28.78 -42.33 -18.17
N ARG A 296 -27.89 -42.69 -17.24
CA ARG A 296 -26.47 -42.26 -17.22
C ARG A 296 -25.52 -43.44 -17.47
N ARG A 297 -24.23 -43.13 -17.69
CA ARG A 297 -23.20 -44.09 -18.13
C ARG A 297 -22.95 -45.22 -17.13
N PHE A 298 -23.05 -44.96 -15.83
CA PHE A 298 -22.78 -45.91 -14.75
C PHE A 298 -24.04 -46.09 -13.88
N LEU A 299 -24.24 -47.30 -13.33
CA LEU A 299 -25.42 -47.65 -12.52
C LEU A 299 -26.76 -47.25 -13.19
N ASN A 300 -26.92 -47.63 -14.45
CA ASN A 300 -28.07 -47.28 -15.32
C ASN A 300 -29.38 -48.03 -14.97
N GLN A 301 -29.43 -48.74 -13.84
CA GLN A 301 -30.62 -49.47 -13.41
C GLN A 301 -31.42 -48.64 -12.40
N GLY A 302 -32.74 -48.83 -12.37
CA GLY A 302 -33.63 -48.19 -11.38
C GLY A 302 -33.46 -48.77 -9.96
N GLY A 303 -34.26 -48.26 -9.01
CA GLY A 303 -34.30 -48.77 -7.63
C GLY A 303 -33.51 -47.93 -6.61
N VAL A 304 -33.28 -48.52 -5.43
CA VAL A 304 -32.68 -47.83 -4.27
C VAL A 304 -31.28 -47.30 -4.56
N ALA A 305 -30.48 -48.03 -5.35
CA ALA A 305 -29.15 -47.59 -5.76
C ALA A 305 -29.20 -46.28 -6.58
N ASN A 306 -30.19 -46.10 -7.46
CA ASN A 306 -30.39 -44.85 -8.20
C ASN A 306 -30.91 -43.72 -7.29
N LEU A 307 -31.78 -44.04 -6.34
CA LEU A 307 -32.25 -43.06 -5.35
C LEU A 307 -31.09 -42.50 -4.52
N LEU A 308 -30.13 -43.33 -4.11
CA LEU A 308 -28.99 -42.94 -3.28
C LEU A 308 -27.84 -42.32 -4.10
N LEU A 309 -27.49 -42.92 -5.24
CA LEU A 309 -26.26 -42.59 -5.98
C LEU A 309 -26.50 -41.79 -7.27
N GLY A 310 -27.75 -41.66 -7.74
CA GLY A 310 -28.09 -40.88 -8.93
C GLY A 310 -28.34 -39.40 -8.66
N GLY A 311 -28.17 -38.56 -9.69
CA GLY A 311 -28.62 -37.15 -9.67
C GLY A 311 -27.75 -36.17 -8.89
N TRP A 312 -26.53 -36.58 -8.52
CA TRP A 312 -25.56 -35.70 -7.88
C TRP A 312 -24.91 -34.74 -8.89
N GLN A 313 -24.80 -33.48 -8.51
CA GLN A 313 -24.10 -32.43 -9.24
C GLN A 313 -22.96 -31.90 -8.39
N LEU A 314 -21.75 -31.88 -8.94
CA LEU A 314 -20.56 -31.31 -8.35
C LEU A 314 -20.31 -29.92 -8.96
N GLY A 315 -20.32 -28.88 -8.13
CA GLY A 315 -19.83 -27.57 -8.47
C GLY A 315 -18.42 -27.35 -7.91
N THR A 316 -17.54 -26.72 -8.68
CA THR A 316 -16.22 -26.29 -8.18
C THR A 316 -15.94 -24.87 -8.65
N ILE A 317 -15.36 -24.07 -7.75
CA ILE A 317 -14.78 -22.75 -8.04
C ILE A 317 -13.35 -22.74 -7.52
N ILE A 318 -12.40 -22.39 -8.36
CA ILE A 318 -10.99 -22.19 -8.00
C ILE A 318 -10.63 -20.75 -8.34
N ARG A 319 -9.99 -20.06 -7.39
CA ARG A 319 -9.35 -18.76 -7.62
C ARG A 319 -7.90 -18.86 -7.22
N ALA A 320 -7.01 -18.47 -8.09
CA ALA A 320 -5.59 -18.52 -7.83
C ALA A 320 -4.90 -17.28 -8.42
N GLY A 321 -3.94 -16.71 -7.72
CA GLY A 321 -3.26 -15.54 -8.24
C GLY A 321 -2.13 -15.03 -7.37
N THR A 322 -1.27 -14.22 -7.99
CA THR A 322 -0.25 -13.49 -7.24
C THR A 322 -0.90 -12.51 -6.28
N GLY A 323 -0.41 -12.47 -5.05
CA GLY A 323 -0.70 -11.37 -4.15
C GLY A 323 -0.20 -10.06 -4.74
N ALA A 324 -0.86 -8.98 -4.36
CA ALA A 324 -0.54 -7.67 -4.87
C ALA A 324 0.86 -7.22 -4.35
N PRO A 325 1.57 -6.32 -5.08
CA PRO A 325 2.96 -6.00 -4.84
C PRO A 325 3.31 -5.41 -3.48
N VAL A 326 4.55 -5.61 -3.05
CA VAL A 326 5.10 -5.02 -1.83
C VAL A 326 6.35 -4.19 -2.12
N THR A 327 6.58 -3.18 -1.29
CA THR A 327 7.75 -2.30 -1.35
C THR A 327 8.48 -2.33 -0.03
N ILE A 328 9.80 -2.55 -0.07
CA ILE A 328 10.67 -2.41 1.11
C ILE A 328 10.93 -0.92 1.31
N THR A 329 10.43 -0.37 2.40
CA THR A 329 10.39 1.08 2.64
C THR A 329 11.35 1.52 3.73
N ASP A 330 11.84 2.75 3.57
CA ASP A 330 12.47 3.54 4.60
C ASP A 330 11.74 4.90 4.68
N PRO A 331 10.57 4.97 5.35
CA PRO A 331 9.64 6.09 5.23
C PRO A 331 10.04 7.34 6.02
N ARG A 332 11.34 7.51 6.28
CA ARG A 332 11.89 8.59 7.09
C ARG A 332 12.01 9.89 6.30
N GLY A 333 12.02 11.01 7.01
CA GLY A 333 12.09 12.33 6.41
C GLY A 333 13.51 12.76 6.00
N THR A 334 14.16 12.00 5.11
CA THR A 334 15.56 12.23 4.70
C THR A 334 15.68 13.23 3.56
N LEU A 335 14.90 13.05 2.48
CA LEU A 335 14.85 13.92 1.30
C LEU A 335 13.73 14.94 1.41
N ASN A 336 12.53 14.45 1.75
CA ASN A 336 11.32 15.22 1.99
C ASN A 336 10.77 14.86 3.38
N ARG A 337 9.82 15.62 3.91
CA ARG A 337 9.25 15.39 5.26
C ARG A 337 8.59 14.01 5.37
N VAL A 338 8.51 13.45 6.58
CA VAL A 338 7.95 12.10 6.83
C VAL A 338 6.58 11.92 6.18
N GLY A 339 5.71 12.93 6.25
CA GLY A 339 4.38 12.90 5.64
C GLY A 339 4.34 12.79 4.11
N ARG A 340 5.47 12.93 3.41
CA ARG A 340 5.64 12.70 1.96
C ARG A 340 6.56 11.52 1.65
N SER A 341 7.24 10.97 2.66
CA SER A 341 8.20 9.87 2.51
C SER A 341 7.62 8.48 2.71
N GLY A 342 6.30 8.32 2.89
CA GLY A 342 5.68 7.02 3.19
C GLY A 342 5.97 5.89 2.18
N ARG A 343 6.37 6.24 0.95
CA ARG A 343 6.76 5.30 -0.13
C ARG A 343 8.24 5.39 -0.51
N GLN A 344 9.04 6.10 0.26
CA GLN A 344 10.49 6.12 0.10
C GLN A 344 11.02 4.71 0.33
N THR A 345 11.84 4.23 -0.60
CA THR A 345 12.38 2.88 -0.54
C THR A 345 13.61 2.79 0.33
N ALA A 346 13.95 1.58 0.76
CA ALA A 346 15.21 1.33 1.46
C ALA A 346 16.41 1.36 0.49
N VAL A 347 17.62 1.34 1.04
CA VAL A 347 18.87 1.11 0.32
C VAL A 347 19.26 -0.36 0.43
N SER A 348 19.76 -0.97 -0.64
CA SER A 348 20.38 -2.29 -0.62
C SER A 348 21.53 -2.37 -1.62
N SER A 349 22.54 -3.19 -1.32
CA SER A 349 23.60 -3.57 -2.27
C SER A 349 23.21 -4.76 -3.16
N LEU A 350 22.10 -5.44 -2.85
CA LEU A 350 21.65 -6.62 -3.59
C LEU A 350 20.93 -6.26 -4.89
N THR A 351 21.02 -7.15 -5.87
CA THR A 351 20.21 -7.08 -7.09
C THR A 351 18.75 -7.41 -6.81
N LYS A 352 17.84 -7.04 -7.72
CA LYS A 352 16.41 -7.34 -7.59
C LYS A 352 16.14 -8.85 -7.46
N ASP A 353 16.89 -9.68 -8.18
CA ASP A 353 16.68 -11.13 -8.15
C ASP A 353 17.23 -11.76 -6.87
N GLN A 354 18.35 -11.24 -6.33
CA GLN A 354 18.82 -11.61 -5.00
C GLN A 354 17.78 -11.25 -3.93
N ILE A 355 17.18 -10.05 -4.00
CA ILE A 355 16.11 -9.67 -3.07
C ILE A 355 14.89 -10.58 -3.24
N LYS A 356 14.45 -10.87 -4.46
CA LYS A 356 13.34 -11.79 -4.70
C LYS A 356 13.60 -13.19 -4.12
N SER A 357 14.84 -13.67 -4.10
CA SER A 357 15.17 -14.96 -3.46
C SER A 357 14.98 -14.95 -1.94
N LEU A 358 15.06 -13.79 -1.30
CA LEU A 358 14.76 -13.60 0.12
C LEU A 358 13.25 -13.60 0.40
N ILE A 359 12.40 -13.55 -0.63
CA ILE A 359 10.95 -13.42 -0.47
C ILE A 359 10.25 -14.76 -0.62
N GLY A 360 9.41 -15.08 0.37
CA GLY A 360 8.65 -16.33 0.40
C GLY A 360 8.09 -16.61 1.79
N VAL A 361 6.97 -17.33 1.82
CA VAL A 361 6.34 -17.74 3.08
C VAL A 361 7.21 -18.78 3.78
N ARG A 362 7.72 -18.44 4.96
CA ARG A 362 8.54 -19.29 5.82
C ARG A 362 7.83 -19.46 7.16
N ARG A 363 7.55 -20.72 7.52
CA ARG A 363 6.97 -21.05 8.82
C ARG A 363 8.11 -21.32 9.80
N THR A 364 8.10 -20.62 10.93
CA THR A 364 9.07 -20.78 12.01
C THR A 364 8.33 -21.04 13.32
N PRO A 365 8.99 -21.55 14.37
CA PRO A 365 8.39 -21.68 15.70
C PRO A 365 7.83 -20.36 16.26
N CYS A 366 8.35 -19.22 15.82
CA CYS A 366 7.93 -17.88 16.26
C CYS A 366 7.02 -17.15 15.28
N GLY A 367 6.36 -17.90 14.39
CA GLY A 367 5.39 -17.36 13.45
C GLY A 367 5.88 -17.39 12.01
N ILE A 368 5.18 -16.64 11.16
CA ILE A 368 5.33 -16.73 9.72
C ILE A 368 6.06 -15.48 9.23
N PHE A 369 7.12 -15.71 8.46
CA PHE A 369 7.91 -14.66 7.84
C PHE A 369 7.71 -14.70 6.33
N TYR A 370 7.70 -13.53 5.70
CA TYR A 370 7.68 -13.38 4.25
C TYR A 370 9.03 -12.96 3.70
N ILE A 371 9.82 -12.25 4.49
CA ILE A 371 11.23 -11.95 4.22
C ILE A 371 12.06 -12.99 4.96
N ASP A 372 13.16 -13.44 4.36
CA ASP A 372 14.06 -14.40 4.98
C ASP A 372 14.50 -13.93 6.38
N PRO A 373 14.25 -14.71 7.44
CA PRO A 373 14.64 -14.30 8.79
C PRO A 373 16.14 -14.09 8.96
N SER A 374 17.00 -14.64 8.09
CA SER A 374 18.45 -14.44 8.11
C SER A 374 18.90 -13.01 7.80
N VAL A 375 18.03 -12.20 7.19
CA VAL A 375 18.32 -10.79 6.86
C VAL A 375 17.60 -9.79 7.77
N ILE A 376 17.04 -10.29 8.88
CA ILE A 376 16.36 -9.51 9.90
C ILE A 376 17.22 -9.58 11.16
N ASN A 377 17.28 -8.49 11.94
CA ASN A 377 18.00 -8.48 13.20
C ASN A 377 17.27 -9.32 14.26
N ILE A 378 17.45 -10.62 14.14
CA ILE A 378 16.97 -11.62 15.08
C ILE A 378 18.02 -12.69 15.36
N ASN A 379 17.98 -13.25 16.56
CA ASN A 379 18.78 -14.40 16.96
C ASN A 379 18.18 -15.68 16.34
N GLN A 380 18.92 -16.26 15.39
CA GLN A 380 18.48 -17.45 14.64
C GLN A 380 18.38 -18.71 15.52
N ALA A 381 19.25 -18.84 16.53
CA ALA A 381 19.17 -19.98 17.46
C ALA A 381 17.89 -19.90 18.31
N ASN A 382 17.55 -18.70 18.79
CA ASN A 382 16.30 -18.47 19.53
C ASN A 382 15.07 -18.66 18.65
N LEU A 383 15.14 -18.29 17.37
CA LEU A 383 14.09 -18.56 16.39
C LEU A 383 13.85 -20.07 16.22
N GLN A 384 14.92 -20.84 16.07
CA GLN A 384 14.84 -22.30 15.95
C GLN A 384 14.36 -22.97 17.24
N ALA A 385 14.75 -22.44 18.40
CA ALA A 385 14.33 -22.92 19.71
C ALA A 385 12.91 -22.48 20.14
N GLY A 386 12.24 -21.62 19.37
CA GLY A 386 10.91 -21.09 19.73
C GLY A 386 10.91 -20.08 20.88
N LEU A 387 12.04 -19.43 21.16
CA LEU A 387 12.20 -18.41 22.21
C LEU A 387 11.80 -17.03 21.68
N CYS A 388 10.52 -16.85 21.39
CA CYS A 388 10.01 -15.74 20.58
C CYS A 388 10.08 -14.35 21.22
N SER A 389 10.18 -14.28 22.54
CA SER A 389 10.40 -13.04 23.30
C SER A 389 11.88 -12.60 23.30
N GLN A 390 12.80 -13.46 22.88
CA GLN A 390 14.25 -13.24 22.91
C GLN A 390 14.85 -13.17 21.50
N LEU A 391 14.05 -12.76 20.52
CA LEU A 391 14.50 -12.71 19.13
C LEU A 391 15.43 -11.53 18.85
N GLY A 392 15.36 -10.42 19.58
CA GLY A 392 16.07 -9.18 19.23
C GLY A 392 15.09 -8.13 18.72
N SER A 393 15.56 -7.17 17.91
CA SER A 393 14.74 -6.02 17.52
C SER A 393 13.65 -6.38 16.50
N GLY A 394 13.86 -7.40 15.67
CA GLY A 394 12.96 -7.75 14.58
C GLY A 394 12.97 -6.76 13.41
N ARG A 395 13.96 -5.88 13.33
CA ARG A 395 14.09 -4.83 12.30
C ARG A 395 14.95 -5.28 11.12
N GLY A 396 14.70 -4.68 9.96
CA GLY A 396 15.57 -4.81 8.79
C GLY A 396 16.79 -3.87 8.86
N ALA A 397 16.71 -2.80 9.64
CA ALA A 397 17.80 -1.89 9.96
C ALA A 397 17.60 -1.25 11.37
N GLU A 398 18.69 -1.08 12.12
CA GLU A 398 18.66 -0.44 13.46
C GLU A 398 18.66 1.09 13.43
N GLY A 399 18.89 1.69 12.26
CA GLY A 399 18.95 3.12 12.07
C GLY A 399 20.05 3.54 11.09
N PHE A 400 20.05 4.81 10.72
CA PHE A 400 21.06 5.34 9.82
C PHE A 400 22.43 5.44 10.50
N GLY A 401 23.44 4.83 9.89
CA GLY A 401 24.82 4.85 10.37
C GLY A 401 25.08 4.01 11.62
N THR A 402 24.17 3.10 11.98
CA THR A 402 24.44 2.08 13.00
C THR A 402 25.30 0.96 12.42
N THR A 403 26.09 0.29 13.26
CA THR A 403 26.86 -0.89 12.84
C THR A 403 25.91 -1.96 12.29
N PRO A 404 26.14 -2.45 11.05
CA PRO A 404 25.29 -3.49 10.48
C PRO A 404 25.32 -4.78 11.32
N PHE A 405 24.17 -5.42 11.50
CA PHE A 405 24.12 -6.76 12.07
C PHE A 405 24.49 -7.81 11.02
N SER A 406 24.84 -9.03 11.48
CA SER A 406 25.18 -10.13 10.57
C SER A 406 23.99 -10.48 9.67
N GLY A 407 24.22 -10.49 8.35
CA GLY A 407 23.16 -10.76 7.36
C GLY A 407 22.32 -9.53 6.98
N GLN A 408 22.61 -8.33 7.48
CA GLN A 408 21.88 -7.12 7.08
C GLN A 408 22.10 -6.80 5.60
N VAL A 409 21.01 -6.69 4.85
CA VAL A 409 21.01 -6.33 3.41
C VAL A 409 20.21 -5.08 3.09
N PHE A 410 19.42 -4.58 4.05
CA PHE A 410 18.63 -3.37 3.91
C PHE A 410 19.21 -2.27 4.81
N PHE A 411 19.26 -1.06 4.27
CA PHE A 411 19.88 0.08 4.93
C PHE A 411 18.98 1.30 4.79
N ASN A 412 19.08 2.16 5.79
CA ASN A 412 18.44 3.45 5.83
C ASN A 412 19.10 4.41 4.81
N ALA A 413 18.27 5.19 4.11
CA ALA A 413 18.75 6.23 3.20
C ALA A 413 19.56 7.32 3.93
N ALA A 414 20.52 7.91 3.24
CA ALA A 414 21.35 8.98 3.79
C ALA A 414 20.59 10.32 3.88
N PRO A 415 21.02 11.26 4.74
CA PRO A 415 20.46 12.61 4.81
C PRO A 415 20.43 13.28 3.43
N GLY A 416 19.26 13.78 3.03
CA GLY A 416 19.06 14.40 1.71
C GLY A 416 18.99 13.41 0.53
N GLN A 417 18.88 12.11 0.78
CA GLN A 417 18.80 11.09 -0.28
C GLN A 417 17.56 10.20 -0.12
N THR A 418 17.20 9.53 -1.22
CA THR A 418 16.18 8.47 -1.28
C THR A 418 16.85 7.10 -1.38
N GLY A 419 16.09 6.03 -1.14
CA GLY A 419 16.53 4.66 -1.38
C GLY A 419 16.78 4.35 -2.86
N ASN A 420 17.50 3.24 -3.09
CA ASN A 420 17.87 2.76 -4.43
C ASN A 420 17.01 1.57 -4.90
N LEU A 421 16.13 1.04 -4.06
CA LEU A 421 15.22 -0.03 -4.45
C LEU A 421 14.08 0.52 -5.31
N GLU A 422 13.67 -0.27 -6.31
CA GLU A 422 12.44 0.00 -7.05
C GLU A 422 11.23 -0.18 -6.14
N ARG A 423 10.16 0.56 -6.41
CA ARG A 423 8.87 0.36 -5.73
C ARG A 423 8.12 -0.82 -6.34
N ALA A 424 7.39 -1.54 -5.49
CA ALA A 424 6.40 -2.55 -5.88
C ALA A 424 6.94 -3.69 -6.75
N PHE A 425 8.26 -3.96 -6.78
CA PHE A 425 8.85 -5.00 -7.66
C PHE A 425 8.76 -6.43 -7.11
N ILE A 426 8.35 -6.58 -5.85
CA ILE A 426 8.16 -7.87 -5.17
C ILE A 426 6.68 -8.22 -5.20
N ASN A 427 6.32 -9.46 -5.53
CA ASN A 427 4.94 -9.94 -5.45
C ASN A 427 4.56 -10.23 -4.00
N GLY A 428 3.28 -10.07 -3.63
CA GLY A 428 2.77 -10.59 -2.36
C GLY A 428 2.59 -12.11 -2.38
N PRO A 429 2.27 -12.74 -1.23
CA PRO A 429 2.00 -14.17 -1.13
C PRO A 429 0.95 -14.63 -2.15
N PHE A 430 1.17 -15.81 -2.74
CA PHE A 430 0.22 -16.40 -3.67
C PHE A 430 -1.08 -16.79 -2.95
N ILE A 431 -2.21 -16.38 -3.51
CA ILE A 431 -3.55 -16.70 -3.02
C ILE A 431 -4.08 -17.88 -3.83
N PHE A 432 -4.63 -18.88 -3.15
CA PHE A 432 -5.33 -20.01 -3.74
C PHE A 432 -6.54 -20.39 -2.88
N THR A 433 -7.72 -20.34 -3.46
CA THR A 433 -8.96 -20.85 -2.87
C THR A 433 -9.58 -21.88 -3.78
N TRP A 434 -10.15 -22.92 -3.17
CA TRP A 434 -10.96 -23.92 -3.85
C TRP A 434 -12.23 -24.11 -3.03
N ASP A 435 -13.36 -23.73 -3.62
CA ASP A 435 -14.68 -23.93 -3.07
C ASP A 435 -15.38 -25.03 -3.89
N ALA A 436 -16.09 -25.92 -3.21
CA ALA A 436 -16.82 -27.01 -3.85
C ALA A 436 -18.24 -27.10 -3.30
N SER A 437 -19.16 -27.53 -4.14
CA SER A 437 -20.54 -27.82 -3.75
C SER A 437 -20.98 -29.16 -4.31
N LEU A 438 -21.76 -29.88 -3.53
CA LEU A 438 -22.37 -31.13 -3.92
C LEU A 438 -23.88 -30.99 -3.73
N LEU A 439 -24.63 -31.13 -4.81
CA LEU A 439 -26.07 -30.93 -4.85
C LEU A 439 -26.77 -32.21 -5.31
N LYS A 440 -27.90 -32.54 -4.67
CA LYS A 440 -28.79 -33.61 -5.09
C LYS A 440 -30.23 -33.16 -4.99
N ASN A 441 -31.00 -33.39 -6.05
CA ASN A 441 -32.45 -33.26 -6.03
C ASN A 441 -33.08 -34.63 -5.83
N ILE A 442 -33.91 -34.76 -4.80
CA ILE A 442 -34.64 -35.98 -4.43
C ILE A 442 -36.13 -35.69 -4.67
N PRO A 443 -36.76 -36.28 -5.69
CA PRO A 443 -38.20 -36.17 -5.85
C PRO A 443 -38.89 -36.90 -4.69
N ILE A 444 -39.80 -36.22 -3.99
CA ILE A 444 -40.65 -36.83 -2.95
C ILE A 444 -42.00 -37.23 -3.56
N THR A 445 -42.62 -36.30 -4.29
CA THR A 445 -43.85 -36.53 -5.08
C THR A 445 -43.70 -35.86 -6.45
N GLU A 446 -44.75 -35.90 -7.27
CA GLU A 446 -44.77 -35.20 -8.57
C GLU A 446 -44.70 -33.68 -8.45
N ARG A 447 -45.09 -33.12 -7.29
CA ARG A 447 -45.10 -31.68 -7.02
C ARG A 447 -44.01 -31.25 -6.02
N VAL A 448 -43.60 -32.17 -5.13
CA VAL A 448 -42.66 -31.86 -4.05
C VAL A 448 -41.28 -32.45 -4.32
N ARG A 449 -40.23 -31.61 -4.28
CA ARG A 449 -38.82 -32.03 -4.32
C ARG A 449 -38.05 -31.56 -3.10
N PHE A 450 -37.16 -32.40 -2.61
CA PHE A 450 -36.18 -32.04 -1.59
C PHE A 450 -34.79 -31.92 -2.21
N GLN A 451 -34.14 -30.79 -1.99
CA GLN A 451 -32.78 -30.53 -2.41
C GLN A 451 -31.86 -30.62 -1.19
N ILE A 452 -30.83 -31.45 -1.30
CA ILE A 452 -29.69 -31.48 -0.39
C ILE A 452 -28.54 -30.76 -1.07
N ARG A 453 -27.92 -29.82 -0.35
CA ARG A 453 -26.69 -29.17 -0.78
C ARG A 453 -25.65 -29.19 0.32
N VAL A 454 -24.45 -29.64 -0.01
CA VAL A 454 -23.25 -29.50 0.82
C VAL A 454 -22.35 -28.49 0.14
N GLU A 455 -21.97 -27.43 0.83
CA GLU A 455 -21.02 -26.43 0.35
C GLU A 455 -19.78 -26.44 1.25
N ALA A 456 -18.61 -26.44 0.64
CA ALA A 456 -17.33 -26.37 1.33
C ALA A 456 -16.54 -25.20 0.75
N PHE A 457 -16.36 -24.15 1.55
CA PHE A 457 -15.49 -23.03 1.23
C PHE A 457 -14.08 -23.33 1.71
N ASN A 458 -13.07 -23.02 0.90
CA ASN A 458 -11.67 -23.35 1.15
C ASN A 458 -11.49 -24.84 1.51
N VAL A 459 -11.87 -25.74 0.59
CA VAL A 459 -11.85 -27.21 0.73
C VAL A 459 -10.51 -27.72 1.27
N LEU A 460 -9.40 -27.13 0.80
CA LEU A 460 -8.04 -27.49 1.21
C LEU A 460 -7.64 -26.96 2.60
N ASN A 461 -8.47 -26.14 3.22
CA ASN A 461 -8.15 -25.37 4.44
C ASN A 461 -6.80 -24.64 4.32
N ARG A 462 -6.53 -24.08 3.14
CA ARG A 462 -5.26 -23.41 2.85
C ARG A 462 -5.30 -22.02 3.46
N ALA A 463 -4.27 -21.68 4.23
CA ALA A 463 -4.07 -20.31 4.69
C ALA A 463 -3.60 -19.43 3.52
N ASN A 464 -4.35 -18.37 3.22
CA ASN A 464 -3.96 -17.33 2.27
C ASN A 464 -3.45 -16.14 3.06
N PHE A 465 -2.14 -15.89 3.01
CA PHE A 465 -1.50 -14.88 3.84
C PHE A 465 -1.72 -13.47 3.31
N PHE A 466 -2.01 -12.56 4.22
CA PHE A 466 -2.11 -11.13 3.91
C PHE A 466 -0.79 -10.44 4.20
N VAL A 467 -0.41 -9.56 3.29
CA VAL A 467 0.67 -8.59 3.48
C VAL A 467 0.08 -7.21 3.24
N PRO A 468 0.12 -6.31 4.24
CA PRO A 468 -0.38 -4.95 4.04
C PRO A 468 0.53 -4.26 3.02
N GLN A 469 -0.07 -3.85 1.90
CA GLN A 469 0.68 -3.24 0.82
C GLN A 469 1.11 -1.83 1.19
N PHE A 470 0.16 -0.99 1.61
CA PHE A 470 0.39 0.34 2.17
C PHE A 470 -0.85 0.75 2.99
N PRO A 471 -0.70 1.43 4.14
CA PRO A 471 -1.78 2.20 4.71
C PRO A 471 -1.84 3.54 3.99
N THR A 472 -3.06 3.98 3.71
CA THR A 472 -3.39 5.40 3.61
C THR A 472 -2.84 6.07 4.88
N GLY A 473 -1.74 6.82 4.80
CA GLY A 473 -1.08 7.45 5.97
C GLY A 473 0.30 6.92 6.38
N GLY A 474 0.96 6.07 5.59
CA GLY A 474 2.44 6.06 5.57
C GLY A 474 3.20 5.08 6.48
N ASN A 475 2.66 3.92 6.86
CA ASN A 475 3.50 2.86 7.47
C ASN A 475 2.92 1.43 7.40
N SER A 476 3.24 0.63 6.37
CA SER A 476 2.97 -0.81 6.42
C SER A 476 4.07 -1.45 7.28
N SER A 477 3.75 -1.72 8.55
CA SER A 477 4.70 -2.23 9.55
C SER A 477 5.45 -3.50 9.10
N GLY A 478 4.89 -4.30 8.19
CA GLY A 478 5.54 -5.50 7.67
C GLY A 478 6.70 -5.27 6.69
N PHE A 479 6.80 -4.09 6.04
CA PHE A 479 7.84 -3.81 5.04
C PHE A 479 8.60 -2.49 5.26
N ASN A 480 8.34 -1.79 6.36
CA ASN A 480 9.22 -0.73 6.86
C ASN A 480 10.41 -1.37 7.57
N ILE A 481 11.62 -1.12 7.07
CA ILE A 481 12.86 -1.69 7.61
C ILE A 481 13.12 -1.30 9.08
N ASN A 482 12.52 -0.19 9.54
CA ASN A 482 12.63 0.30 10.90
C ASN A 482 11.56 -0.29 11.84
N SER A 483 10.63 -1.12 11.35
CA SER A 483 9.60 -1.74 12.19
C SER A 483 10.13 -2.97 12.89
N THR A 484 9.73 -3.18 14.14
CA THR A 484 10.01 -4.42 14.90
C THR A 484 9.26 -5.65 14.36
N ASN A 485 8.30 -5.42 13.46
CA ASN A 485 7.54 -6.47 12.76
C ASN A 485 7.99 -6.66 11.30
N PHE A 486 9.16 -6.14 10.93
CA PHE A 486 9.66 -6.24 9.56
C PHE A 486 9.70 -7.70 9.09
N GLY A 487 9.17 -7.95 7.91
CA GLY A 487 9.12 -9.26 7.29
C GLY A 487 8.12 -10.26 7.89
N ARG A 488 7.35 -9.91 8.92
CA ARG A 488 6.38 -10.84 9.55
C ARG A 488 5.00 -10.78 8.90
N ILE A 489 4.36 -11.94 8.80
CA ILE A 489 2.95 -12.10 8.44
C ILE A 489 2.14 -12.33 9.72
N THR A 490 1.15 -11.48 9.95
CA THR A 490 0.30 -11.51 11.16
C THR A 490 -1.17 -11.79 10.87
N SER A 491 -1.56 -11.92 9.59
CA SER A 491 -2.97 -12.07 9.19
C SER A 491 -3.13 -12.87 7.89
N THR A 492 -4.34 -13.34 7.67
CA THR A 492 -4.79 -14.02 6.45
C THR A 492 -5.84 -13.21 5.72
N VAL A 493 -5.94 -13.38 4.41
CA VAL A 493 -6.93 -12.73 3.54
C VAL A 493 -8.26 -13.47 3.54
N THR A 494 -8.22 -14.79 3.72
CA THR A 494 -9.40 -15.66 3.60
C THR A 494 -9.68 -16.35 4.92
N ASP A 495 -10.95 -16.71 5.11
CA ASP A 495 -11.39 -17.52 6.24
C ASP A 495 -10.85 -18.96 6.17
N PRO A 496 -10.79 -19.65 7.33
CA PRO A 496 -10.60 -21.10 7.40
C PRO A 496 -11.70 -21.85 6.65
N ARG A 497 -11.52 -23.16 6.49
CA ARG A 497 -12.52 -24.01 5.84
C ARG A 497 -13.87 -23.94 6.58
N ILE A 498 -14.92 -23.68 5.82
CA ILE A 498 -16.31 -23.68 6.29
C ILE A 498 -17.08 -24.71 5.49
N ILE A 499 -17.79 -25.62 6.18
CA ILE A 499 -18.67 -26.60 5.56
C ILE A 499 -20.09 -26.32 6.01
N GLN A 500 -21.02 -26.25 5.07
CA GLN A 500 -22.43 -25.98 5.32
C GLN A 500 -23.28 -27.05 4.64
N LEU A 501 -24.33 -27.45 5.34
CA LEU A 501 -25.36 -28.36 4.84
C LEU A 501 -26.67 -27.58 4.76
N VAL A 502 -27.30 -27.59 3.60
CA VAL A 502 -28.57 -26.92 3.34
C VAL A 502 -29.57 -27.95 2.83
N GLY A 503 -30.75 -27.96 3.46
CA GLY A 503 -31.93 -28.67 2.97
C GLY A 503 -32.96 -27.66 2.49
N ARG A 504 -33.51 -27.86 1.29
CA ARG A 504 -34.59 -27.04 0.76
C ARG A 504 -35.72 -27.93 0.24
N ILE A 505 -36.95 -27.64 0.65
CA ILE A 505 -38.15 -28.23 0.07
C ILE A 505 -38.71 -27.24 -0.95
N GLU A 506 -39.08 -27.73 -2.13
CA GLU A 506 -39.81 -26.97 -3.14
C GLU A 506 -41.08 -27.74 -3.50
N PHE A 507 -42.19 -27.03 -3.64
CA PHE A 507 -43.54 -27.56 -3.81
C PHE A 507 -44.31 -26.82 -4.90
#